data_AF-A0A9W7AE75-F1
#
_entry.id   AF-A0A9W7AE75-F1
#
_cell.length_a   1.000
_cell.length_b   1.000
_cell.length_c   1.000
_cell.angle_alpha   90.00
_cell.angle_beta   90.00
_cell.angle_gamma   90.00
#
_symmetry.space_group_name_H-M   'P 1'
#
loop_
_entity.id
_entity.type
_entity.pdbx_description
1 polymer ?
#
loop_
_entity_poly.entity_id
_entity_poly.type
_entity_poly.pdbx_seq_one_letter_code
_entity_poly.pdbx_strand_id
1 'polypeptide(L)'
;MFFKVKPIDSFLLSSFYELGMKIGKFPKLHAFISLFISLLITVAPLLSPYELVIERSAPRLWNPTSAQTFKDWKESLKFGGGELYPAFLVVRPAELEGNLLTADLMSQILLVHEDIVSEIGDPSEEGTFETWCVRGGVDGEGSCVVGNFLALFNYDVSNVPELDEDVLAMVNAMDEHSPVEAILGGVERGENGTVLGASSLMLSYPLLKSTSPKFPLYESVLVSSLSPSRFPLLTVDAITESTLDNDIVNAIKMDMPLLFAALAMVVVWLALSLGWDRKHLALSALVTTILSLSVALGIQGIMGWKICSLNFFVSFVVAGVGVDDMIVIDDCYQGLKASSPSSTPTELIAETLSKAGVSILLTSFTSIVAFMVGAFTDIPAVVYFCRNAALSFTWCFVLNVTLFPSLLVIDERRRSRGGEGGGEKAWGLGLREAASVALEKYSSLLSRPTFKALVFVVTLSAAWVCREEAM
;
A
#
# COMPACT_ATOMS: atom_id res chain seq x y z
N MET A 1 -18.21 5.40 40.60
CA MET A 1 -19.51 5.16 39.93
C MET A 1 -19.33 3.93 39.03
N PHE A 2 -19.34 2.73 39.62
CA PHE A 2 -19.20 1.46 38.89
C PHE A 2 -20.61 0.90 38.65
N PHE A 3 -21.14 1.09 37.44
CA PHE A 3 -22.41 0.47 37.03
C PHE A 3 -22.25 -1.07 37.08
N LYS A 4 -23.30 -1.78 37.51
CA LYS A 4 -23.39 -3.24 37.57
C LYS A 4 -23.12 -3.85 36.17
N VAL A 5 -21.89 -4.31 35.91
CA VAL A 5 -21.50 -5.02 34.66
C VAL A 5 -21.80 -6.54 34.70
N LYS A 6 -22.11 -7.09 35.89
CA LYS A 6 -22.38 -8.52 36.12
C LYS A 6 -23.30 -9.24 35.09
N PRO A 7 -24.41 -8.66 34.60
CA PRO A 7 -25.27 -9.39 33.65
C PRO A 7 -24.64 -9.50 32.25
N ILE A 8 -23.90 -8.49 31.80
CA ILE A 8 -23.26 -8.48 30.47
C ILE A 8 -22.08 -9.45 30.47
N ASP A 9 -21.25 -9.42 31.52
CA ASP A 9 -20.13 -10.34 31.66
C ASP A 9 -20.64 -11.79 31.69
N SER A 10 -21.67 -12.08 32.48
CA SER A 10 -22.27 -13.42 32.55
C SER A 10 -22.83 -13.87 31.19
N PHE A 11 -23.44 -12.97 30.42
CA PHE A 11 -23.98 -13.28 29.11
C PHE A 11 -22.87 -13.59 28.09
N LEU A 12 -21.82 -12.77 28.05
CA LEU A 12 -20.67 -12.99 27.15
C LEU A 12 -19.94 -14.29 27.49
N LEU A 13 -19.66 -14.52 28.77
CA LEU A 13 -19.04 -15.76 29.26
C LEU A 13 -19.84 -16.99 28.86
N SER A 14 -21.17 -16.95 29.03
CA SER A 14 -22.07 -18.05 28.64
C SER A 14 -22.11 -18.25 27.12
N SER A 15 -22.14 -17.17 26.34
CA SER A 15 -22.21 -17.23 24.87
C SER A 15 -20.95 -17.84 24.27
N PHE A 16 -19.77 -17.42 24.74
CA PHE A 16 -18.49 -17.99 24.31
C PHE A 16 -18.32 -19.44 24.79
N TYR A 17 -18.81 -19.78 25.98
CA TYR A 17 -18.82 -21.16 26.45
C TYR A 17 -19.68 -22.07 25.56
N GLU A 18 -20.90 -21.64 25.21
CA GLU A 18 -21.78 -22.38 24.29
C GLU A 18 -21.16 -22.52 22.89
N LEU A 19 -20.54 -21.46 22.37
CA LEU A 19 -19.82 -21.49 21.11
C LEU A 19 -18.70 -22.54 21.15
N GLY A 20 -17.88 -22.52 22.21
CA GLY A 20 -16.80 -23.48 22.39
C GLY A 20 -17.30 -24.91 22.57
N MET A 21 -18.43 -25.12 23.25
CA MET A 21 -19.07 -26.44 23.33
C MET A 21 -19.51 -26.97 21.96
N LYS A 22 -20.07 -26.12 21.08
CA LYS A 22 -20.46 -26.50 19.71
C LYS A 22 -19.24 -26.84 18.86
N ILE A 23 -18.23 -25.97 18.87
CA ILE A 23 -16.95 -26.18 18.17
C ILE A 23 -16.28 -27.47 18.64
N GLY A 24 -16.20 -27.66 19.96
CA GLY A 24 -15.59 -28.84 20.55
C GLY A 24 -16.33 -30.13 20.21
N LYS A 25 -17.66 -30.12 20.05
CA LYS A 25 -18.42 -31.31 19.60
C LYS A 25 -18.17 -31.62 18.12
N PHE A 26 -18.26 -30.63 17.24
CA PHE A 26 -18.16 -30.80 15.78
C PHE A 26 -17.06 -29.95 15.14
N PRO A 27 -15.78 -30.17 15.47
CA PRO A 27 -14.72 -29.24 15.07
C PRO A 27 -14.45 -29.27 13.55
N LYS A 28 -14.56 -30.44 12.90
CA LYS A 28 -14.39 -30.55 11.45
C LYS A 28 -15.46 -29.79 10.66
N LEU A 29 -16.69 -29.80 11.16
CA LEU A 29 -17.81 -29.10 10.53
C LEU A 29 -17.63 -27.59 10.62
N HIS A 30 -17.29 -27.08 11.81
CA HIS A 30 -17.06 -25.65 12.00
C HIS A 30 -15.83 -25.14 11.24
N ALA A 31 -14.74 -25.91 11.18
CA ALA A 31 -13.60 -25.58 10.35
C ALA A 31 -13.97 -25.51 8.86
N PHE A 32 -14.72 -26.50 8.36
CA PHE A 32 -15.18 -26.51 6.98
C PHE A 32 -16.12 -25.33 6.66
N ILE A 33 -17.10 -25.05 7.53
CA ILE A 33 -18.03 -23.93 7.36
C ILE A 33 -17.25 -22.60 7.29
N SER A 34 -16.30 -22.39 8.20
CA SER A 34 -15.52 -21.14 8.25
C SER A 34 -14.67 -20.96 7.00
N LEU A 35 -14.02 -22.02 6.53
CA LEU A 35 -13.25 -22.01 5.28
C LEU A 35 -14.14 -21.81 4.06
N PHE A 36 -15.27 -22.50 4.01
CA PHE A 36 -16.23 -22.43 2.90
C PHE A 36 -16.84 -21.03 2.77
N ILE A 37 -17.30 -20.44 3.87
CA ILE A 37 -17.84 -19.07 3.86
C ILE A 37 -16.75 -18.07 3.46
N SER A 38 -15.53 -18.22 3.98
CA SER A 38 -14.42 -17.33 3.61
C SER A 38 -14.10 -17.41 2.11
N LEU A 39 -14.03 -18.63 1.56
CA LEU A 39 -13.78 -18.86 0.15
C LEU A 39 -14.93 -18.31 -0.72
N LEU A 40 -16.18 -18.53 -0.29
CA LEU A 40 -17.36 -18.03 -0.99
C LEU A 40 -17.34 -16.50 -1.11
N ILE A 41 -17.06 -15.79 -0.02
CA ILE A 41 -16.98 -14.32 -0.03
C ILE A 41 -15.80 -13.82 -0.86
N THR A 42 -14.66 -14.52 -0.81
CA THR A 42 -13.47 -14.18 -1.60
C THR A 42 -13.72 -14.33 -3.11
N VAL A 43 -14.48 -15.35 -3.51
CA VAL A 43 -14.77 -15.65 -4.93
C VAL A 43 -15.96 -14.85 -5.45
N ALA A 44 -16.87 -14.38 -4.59
CA ALA A 44 -18.08 -13.65 -4.96
C ALA A 44 -17.85 -12.43 -5.89
N PRO A 45 -16.78 -11.62 -5.78
CA PRO A 45 -16.49 -10.56 -6.74
C PRO A 45 -16.33 -11.03 -8.19
N LEU A 46 -15.86 -12.27 -8.42
CA LEU A 46 -15.73 -12.80 -9.78
C LEU A 46 -17.09 -12.98 -10.48
N LEU A 47 -18.17 -13.06 -9.71
CA LEU A 47 -19.55 -13.10 -10.20
C LEU A 47 -20.22 -11.71 -10.17
N SER A 48 -19.56 -10.72 -9.57
CA SER A 48 -20.07 -9.37 -9.43
C SER A 48 -19.86 -8.59 -10.74
N PRO A 49 -20.81 -7.73 -11.15
CA PRO A 49 -20.59 -6.81 -12.27
C PRO A 49 -19.62 -5.67 -11.91
N TYR A 50 -19.29 -5.51 -10.63
CA TYR A 50 -18.36 -4.48 -10.17
C TYR A 50 -16.92 -4.99 -10.26
N GLU A 51 -16.13 -4.36 -11.12
CA GLU A 51 -14.69 -4.58 -11.17
C GLU A 51 -14.01 -3.93 -9.97
N LEU A 52 -13.05 -4.64 -9.38
CA LEU A 52 -12.21 -4.11 -8.31
C LEU A 52 -11.25 -3.07 -8.90
N VAL A 53 -11.63 -1.79 -8.83
CA VAL A 53 -10.82 -0.70 -9.36
C VAL A 53 -9.75 -0.31 -8.33
N ILE A 54 -8.48 -0.40 -8.75
CA ILE A 54 -7.36 0.16 -8.01
C ILE A 54 -7.21 1.63 -8.40
N GLU A 55 -7.54 2.53 -7.49
CA GLU A 55 -7.28 3.96 -7.67
C GLU A 55 -5.79 4.23 -7.44
N ARG A 56 -5.16 4.83 -8.45
CA ARG A 56 -3.72 5.19 -8.41
C ARG A 56 -3.48 6.70 -8.46
N SER A 57 -4.45 7.45 -8.98
CA SER A 57 -4.34 8.90 -9.15
C SER A 57 -4.07 9.61 -7.81
N ALA A 58 -2.91 10.23 -7.70
CA ALA A 58 -2.51 10.95 -6.50
C ALA A 58 -3.50 12.09 -6.11
N PRO A 59 -3.96 12.95 -7.04
CA PRO A 59 -4.97 13.97 -6.72
C PRO A 59 -6.28 13.41 -6.15
N ARG A 60 -6.71 12.22 -6.61
CA ARG A 60 -7.92 11.57 -6.10
C ARG A 60 -7.72 10.88 -4.76
N LEU A 61 -6.50 10.43 -4.45
CA LEU A 61 -6.19 9.69 -3.23
C LEU A 61 -5.87 10.60 -2.05
N TRP A 62 -5.13 11.68 -2.29
CA TRP A 62 -4.52 12.48 -1.23
C TRP A 62 -5.23 13.80 -0.95
N ASN A 63 -6.08 14.27 -1.87
CA ASN A 63 -6.84 15.51 -1.67
C ASN A 63 -8.11 15.22 -0.85
N PRO A 64 -8.36 15.94 0.27
CA PRO A 64 -9.59 15.79 1.02
C PRO A 64 -10.81 16.12 0.16
N THR A 65 -11.81 15.23 0.12
CA THR A 65 -12.98 15.40 -0.77
C THR A 65 -13.84 16.62 -0.43
N SER A 66 -13.77 17.09 0.83
CA SER A 66 -14.46 18.28 1.32
C SER A 66 -13.71 19.58 0.99
N ALA A 67 -12.41 19.51 0.67
CA ALA A 67 -11.57 20.68 0.46
C ALA A 67 -11.94 21.44 -0.80
N GLN A 68 -11.76 22.76 -0.77
CA GLN A 68 -11.98 23.62 -1.93
C GLN A 68 -11.08 23.22 -3.11
N THR A 69 -9.83 22.87 -2.84
CA THR A 69 -8.87 22.40 -3.84
C THR A 69 -9.39 21.22 -4.65
N PHE A 70 -10.14 20.30 -4.05
CA PHE A 70 -10.72 19.16 -4.77
C PHE A 70 -11.86 19.58 -5.70
N LYS A 71 -12.65 20.59 -5.30
CA LYS A 71 -13.70 21.16 -6.15
C LYS A 71 -13.11 21.94 -7.32
N ASP A 72 -12.10 22.76 -7.05
CA ASP A 72 -11.39 23.54 -8.08
C ASP A 72 -10.70 22.61 -9.09
N TRP A 73 -10.07 21.54 -8.60
CA TRP A 73 -9.51 20.50 -9.46
C TRP A 73 -10.61 19.79 -10.29
N LYS A 74 -11.76 19.45 -9.68
CA LYS A 74 -12.86 18.83 -10.44
C LYS A 74 -13.43 19.77 -11.51
N GLU A 75 -13.47 21.07 -11.25
CA GLU A 75 -13.82 22.08 -12.24
C GLU A 75 -12.74 22.18 -13.34
N SER A 76 -11.46 22.04 -12.99
CA SER A 76 -10.38 22.04 -13.99
C SER A 76 -10.48 20.87 -14.97
N LEU A 77 -11.09 19.75 -14.59
CA LEU A 77 -11.34 18.59 -15.47
C LEU A 77 -12.34 18.90 -16.60
N LYS A 78 -13.10 20.00 -16.52
CA LYS A 78 -13.98 20.43 -17.62
C LYS A 78 -13.19 20.99 -18.80
N PHE A 79 -11.96 21.43 -18.57
CA PHE A 79 -11.07 21.90 -19.62
C PHE A 79 -10.34 20.71 -20.23
N GLY A 80 -10.37 20.56 -21.57
CA GLY A 80 -9.59 19.54 -22.28
C GLY A 80 -10.16 18.12 -22.30
N GLY A 81 -11.36 17.87 -21.76
CA GLY A 81 -12.05 16.56 -21.91
C GLY A 81 -11.53 15.44 -21.00
N GLY A 82 -10.73 15.73 -19.97
CA GLY A 82 -10.20 14.72 -19.05
C GLY A 82 -9.20 15.27 -18.03
N GLU A 83 -8.52 14.38 -17.32
CA GLU A 83 -7.36 14.78 -16.49
C GLU A 83 -6.17 15.04 -17.41
N LEU A 84 -5.73 16.29 -17.47
CA LEU A 84 -4.54 16.70 -18.21
C LEU A 84 -3.31 16.37 -17.37
N TYR A 85 -2.40 15.58 -17.92
CA TYR A 85 -1.13 15.27 -17.28
C TYR A 85 0.02 15.56 -18.25
N PRO A 86 0.85 16.57 -18.00
CA PRO A 86 2.03 16.81 -18.81
C PRO A 86 3.10 15.75 -18.50
N ALA A 87 3.53 15.04 -19.53
CA ALA A 87 4.77 14.27 -19.48
C ALA A 87 5.95 15.25 -19.59
N PHE A 88 6.75 15.35 -18.54
CA PHE A 88 7.92 16.20 -18.53
C PHE A 88 9.17 15.41 -18.87
N LEU A 89 9.94 15.88 -19.85
CA LEU A 89 11.24 15.34 -20.18
C LEU A 89 12.30 16.35 -19.78
N VAL A 90 13.23 15.93 -18.93
CA VAL A 90 14.39 16.72 -18.54
C VAL A 90 15.58 16.22 -19.34
N VAL A 91 16.07 17.05 -20.25
CA VAL A 91 17.22 16.75 -21.10
C VAL A 91 18.46 17.41 -20.54
N ARG A 92 19.54 16.64 -20.43
CA ARG A 92 20.84 17.07 -19.93
C ARG A 92 21.95 16.56 -20.86
N PRO A 93 23.08 17.27 -20.99
CA PRO A 93 24.23 16.73 -21.68
C PRO A 93 24.75 15.48 -20.93
N ALA A 94 25.30 14.52 -21.66
CA ALA A 94 25.91 13.33 -21.05
C ALA A 94 27.15 13.67 -20.19
N GLU A 95 27.80 14.80 -20.50
CA GLU A 95 28.89 15.35 -19.71
C GLU A 95 28.36 16.20 -18.55
N LEU A 96 28.90 15.99 -17.34
CA LEU A 96 28.42 16.59 -16.07
C LEU A 96 28.42 18.13 -16.03
N GLU A 97 29.29 18.80 -16.80
CA GLU A 97 29.41 20.27 -16.89
C GLU A 97 29.26 20.77 -18.34
N GLY A 98 28.52 20.03 -19.18
CA GLY A 98 28.30 20.42 -20.56
C GLY A 98 27.32 21.60 -20.71
N ASN A 99 27.57 22.48 -21.68
CA ASN A 99 26.58 23.46 -22.12
C ASN A 99 25.62 22.79 -23.11
N LEU A 100 24.33 22.83 -22.82
CA LEU A 100 23.29 22.24 -23.67
C LEU A 100 23.03 23.08 -24.94
N LEU A 101 23.30 24.39 -24.92
CA LEU A 101 22.94 25.34 -25.98
C LEU A 101 23.90 25.33 -27.19
N THR A 102 24.37 24.15 -27.59
CA THR A 102 25.20 23.96 -28.80
C THR A 102 24.35 23.47 -29.97
N ALA A 103 24.76 23.77 -31.19
CA ALA A 103 24.05 23.39 -32.42
C ALA A 103 23.85 21.86 -32.54
N ASP A 104 24.88 21.09 -32.20
CA ASP A 104 24.83 19.61 -32.26
C ASP A 104 23.86 19.03 -31.22
N LEU A 105 23.90 19.49 -29.97
CA LEU A 105 22.99 19.03 -28.93
C LEU A 105 21.55 19.46 -29.23
N MET A 106 21.32 20.69 -29.69
CA MET A 106 19.97 21.16 -30.07
C MET A 106 19.39 20.33 -31.21
N SER A 107 20.19 19.96 -32.20
CA SER A 107 19.78 19.07 -33.28
C SER A 107 19.36 17.69 -32.74
N GLN A 108 20.11 17.13 -31.79
CA GLN A 108 19.74 15.86 -31.15
C GLN A 108 18.46 15.96 -30.31
N ILE A 109 18.22 17.08 -29.63
CA ILE A 109 16.97 17.30 -28.88
C ILE A 109 15.76 17.34 -29.82
N LEU A 110 15.91 17.92 -31.03
CA LEU A 110 14.85 17.89 -32.05
C LEU A 110 14.63 16.48 -32.61
N LEU A 111 15.67 15.66 -32.75
CA LEU A 111 15.51 14.24 -33.10
C LEU A 111 14.75 13.47 -32.01
N VAL A 112 15.02 13.76 -30.73
CA VAL A 112 14.22 13.19 -29.61
C VAL A 112 12.74 13.56 -29.77
N HIS A 113 12.44 14.80 -30.15
CA HIS A 113 11.06 15.24 -30.40
C HIS A 113 10.42 14.50 -31.58
N GLU A 114 11.13 14.36 -32.70
CA GLU A 114 10.65 13.63 -33.88
C GLU A 114 10.34 12.16 -33.54
N ASP A 115 11.23 11.52 -32.79
CA ASP A 115 11.04 10.15 -32.31
C ASP A 115 9.76 10.02 -31.46
N ILE A 116 9.53 10.94 -30.51
CA ILE A 116 8.36 10.92 -29.64
C ILE A 116 7.06 11.05 -30.43
N VAL A 117 7.03 11.96 -31.40
CA VAL A 117 5.80 12.27 -32.15
C VAL A 117 5.51 11.19 -33.20
N SER A 118 6.53 10.64 -33.84
CA SER A 118 6.36 9.80 -35.04
C SER A 118 6.76 8.33 -34.88
N GLU A 119 7.74 8.01 -34.03
CA GLU A 119 8.31 6.66 -33.94
C GLU A 119 7.92 5.90 -32.66
N ILE A 120 7.59 6.60 -31.57
CA ILE A 120 7.28 5.97 -30.29
C ILE A 120 5.81 5.55 -30.22
N GLY A 121 5.60 4.23 -30.11
CA GLY A 121 4.31 3.57 -29.91
C GLY A 121 3.87 2.71 -31.09
N ASP A 122 3.20 1.58 -30.81
CA ASP A 122 2.59 0.75 -31.85
C ASP A 122 1.13 1.18 -32.08
N PRO A 123 0.71 1.56 -33.30
CA PRO A 123 -0.65 1.97 -33.60
C PRO A 123 -1.70 0.86 -33.37
N SER A 124 -1.30 -0.42 -33.31
CA SER A 124 -2.20 -1.56 -33.13
C SER A 124 -2.38 -1.97 -31.66
N GLU A 125 -1.34 -1.85 -30.83
CA GLU A 125 -1.36 -2.29 -29.42
C GLU A 125 -1.52 -1.11 -28.45
N GLU A 126 -0.57 -0.18 -28.42
CA GLU A 126 -0.40 0.81 -27.33
C GLU A 126 -0.94 2.21 -27.68
N GLY A 127 -1.09 2.50 -28.98
CA GLY A 127 -1.42 3.82 -29.51
C GLY A 127 -0.17 4.71 -29.65
N THR A 128 -0.23 5.66 -30.57
CA THR A 128 0.85 6.64 -30.83
C THR A 128 0.64 7.91 -30.01
N PHE A 129 1.63 8.81 -30.00
CA PHE A 129 1.49 10.14 -29.38
C PHE A 129 0.21 10.87 -29.83
N GLU A 130 -0.13 10.80 -31.12
CA GLU A 130 -1.35 11.43 -31.67
C GLU A 130 -2.67 10.91 -31.08
N THR A 131 -2.64 9.70 -30.49
CA THR A 131 -3.80 9.10 -29.83
C THR A 131 -4.05 9.70 -28.46
N TRP A 132 -2.96 10.07 -27.76
CA TRP A 132 -2.99 10.45 -26.35
C TRP A 132 -2.72 11.94 -26.12
N CYS A 133 -2.25 12.68 -27.12
CA CYS A 133 -1.96 14.09 -27.01
C CYS A 133 -3.24 14.93 -26.86
N VAL A 134 -3.09 16.11 -26.26
CA VAL A 134 -4.13 17.14 -26.32
C VAL A 134 -4.19 17.72 -27.72
N ARG A 135 -5.32 17.59 -28.41
CA ARG A 135 -5.52 18.17 -29.75
C ARG A 135 -6.06 19.60 -29.67
N GLY A 136 -5.46 20.48 -30.45
CA GLY A 136 -5.95 21.85 -30.63
C GLY A 136 -7.04 21.88 -31.70
N GLY A 137 -7.94 22.86 -31.66
CA GLY A 137 -8.98 23.05 -32.69
C GLY A 137 -10.41 22.77 -32.21
N VAL A 138 -11.38 23.18 -33.03
CA VAL A 138 -12.81 22.94 -32.76
C VAL A 138 -13.09 21.44 -32.96
N ASP A 139 -13.76 20.81 -31.99
CA ASP A 139 -14.12 19.38 -31.98
C ASP A 139 -12.96 18.36 -31.91
N GLY A 140 -11.72 18.79 -31.60
CA GLY A 140 -10.59 17.88 -31.39
C GLY A 140 -9.98 17.27 -32.66
N GLU A 141 -10.28 17.84 -33.83
CA GLU A 141 -9.75 17.40 -35.13
C GLU A 141 -8.41 18.07 -35.54
N GLY A 142 -7.90 19.02 -34.77
CA GLY A 142 -6.61 19.64 -35.10
C GLY A 142 -5.41 18.89 -34.53
N SER A 143 -4.22 19.43 -34.82
CA SER A 143 -2.94 18.84 -34.44
C SER A 143 -2.73 18.79 -32.93
N CYS A 144 -1.86 17.88 -32.47
CA CYS A 144 -1.40 17.86 -31.09
C CYS A 144 -0.82 19.22 -30.69
N VAL A 145 -1.24 19.73 -29.54
CA VAL A 145 -0.68 20.93 -28.94
C VAL A 145 0.62 20.55 -28.26
N VAL A 146 1.73 20.83 -28.93
CA VAL A 146 3.07 20.79 -28.31
C VAL A 146 3.49 22.25 -28.11
N GLY A 147 3.77 22.62 -26.87
CA GLY A 147 4.16 23.98 -26.47
C GLY A 147 5.47 23.94 -25.72
N ASN A 148 6.58 23.69 -26.43
CA ASN A 148 7.91 23.51 -25.86
C ASN A 148 8.92 24.52 -26.40
N PHE A 149 10.10 24.56 -25.79
CA PHE A 149 11.27 25.35 -26.24
C PHE A 149 11.57 25.18 -27.74
N LEU A 150 11.33 23.98 -28.27
CA LEU A 150 11.58 23.61 -29.66
C LEU A 150 10.70 24.36 -30.68
N ALA A 151 9.67 25.08 -30.21
CA ALA A 151 8.93 26.01 -31.05
C ALA A 151 9.82 27.13 -31.63
N LEU A 152 10.93 27.47 -30.95
CA LEU A 152 11.94 28.42 -31.45
C LEU A 152 12.51 27.99 -32.81
N PHE A 153 12.65 26.68 -33.02
CA PHE A 153 13.15 26.07 -34.26
C PHE A 153 12.02 25.52 -35.14
N ASN A 154 10.76 25.86 -34.84
CA ASN A 154 9.58 25.33 -35.52
C ASN A 154 9.55 23.79 -35.57
N TYR A 155 10.07 23.11 -34.55
CA TYR A 155 10.11 21.65 -34.42
C TYR A 155 10.82 20.89 -35.56
N ASP A 156 11.69 21.55 -36.32
CA ASP A 156 12.43 20.95 -37.44
C ASP A 156 13.93 21.14 -37.24
N VAL A 157 14.67 20.03 -37.36
CA VAL A 157 16.15 19.98 -37.26
C VAL A 157 16.80 20.92 -38.28
N SER A 158 16.18 21.11 -39.44
CA SER A 158 16.70 21.96 -40.53
C SER A 158 16.78 23.44 -40.17
N ASN A 159 16.05 23.88 -39.14
CA ASN A 159 16.04 25.27 -38.69
C ASN A 159 17.07 25.55 -37.59
N VAL A 160 17.83 24.55 -37.14
CA VAL A 160 18.93 24.75 -36.19
C VAL A 160 20.12 25.37 -36.91
N PRO A 161 20.65 26.51 -36.45
CA PRO A 161 21.86 27.09 -37.00
C PRO A 161 23.06 26.16 -36.80
N GLU A 162 24.01 26.20 -37.73
CA GLU A 162 25.27 25.45 -37.62
C GLU A 162 26.22 26.03 -36.56
N LEU A 163 26.04 27.30 -36.18
CA LEU A 163 26.90 28.03 -35.24
C LEU A 163 26.24 28.16 -33.86
N ASP A 164 26.99 27.86 -32.81
CA ASP A 164 26.54 27.97 -31.42
C ASP A 164 26.16 29.43 -31.04
N GLU A 165 26.83 30.43 -31.62
CA GLU A 165 26.54 31.85 -31.38
C GLU A 165 25.13 32.23 -31.87
N ASP A 166 24.68 31.66 -32.99
CA ASP A 166 23.37 31.94 -33.56
C ASP A 166 22.24 31.27 -32.75
N VAL A 167 22.52 30.08 -32.19
CA VAL A 167 21.63 29.42 -31.22
C VAL A 167 21.47 30.32 -30.00
N LEU A 168 22.57 30.78 -29.40
CA LEU A 168 22.54 31.68 -28.25
C LEU A 168 21.83 33.01 -28.56
N ALA A 169 21.99 33.56 -29.76
CA ALA A 169 21.30 34.79 -30.17
C ALA A 169 19.78 34.59 -30.18
N MET A 170 19.29 33.45 -30.67
CA MET A 170 17.86 33.12 -30.65
C MET A 170 17.32 32.90 -29.23
N VAL A 171 18.09 32.24 -28.36
CA VAL A 171 17.72 32.07 -26.95
C VAL A 171 17.64 33.42 -26.23
N ASN A 172 18.61 34.30 -26.46
CA ASN A 172 18.62 35.63 -25.85
C ASN A 172 17.46 36.50 -26.37
N ALA A 173 17.10 36.42 -27.65
CA ALA A 173 15.92 37.10 -28.20
C ALA A 173 14.60 36.61 -27.56
N MET A 174 14.54 35.32 -27.18
CA MET A 174 13.41 34.76 -26.43
C MET A 174 13.39 35.27 -24.98
N ASP A 175 14.55 35.33 -24.30
CA ASP A 175 14.66 35.81 -22.91
C ASP A 175 14.16 37.26 -22.73
N GLU A 176 14.26 38.09 -23.77
CA GLU A 176 13.71 39.46 -23.76
C GLU A 176 12.18 39.51 -23.61
N HIS A 177 11.47 38.50 -24.14
CA HIS A 177 10.01 38.47 -24.17
C HIS A 177 9.41 37.53 -23.12
N SER A 178 10.11 36.45 -22.79
CA SER A 178 9.72 35.47 -21.79
C SER A 178 10.96 34.91 -21.11
N PRO A 179 11.08 35.01 -19.78
CA PRO A 179 12.26 34.56 -19.06
C PRO A 179 12.49 33.06 -19.30
N VAL A 180 13.69 32.70 -19.77
CA VAL A 180 14.00 31.31 -20.15
C VAL A 180 14.19 30.38 -18.95
N GLU A 181 14.31 30.93 -17.74
CA GLU A 181 14.51 30.19 -16.48
C GLU A 181 13.36 29.23 -16.11
N ALA A 182 12.17 29.43 -16.70
CA ALA A 182 11.05 28.50 -16.53
C ALA A 182 11.21 27.20 -17.34
N ILE A 183 12.13 27.19 -18.31
CA ILE A 183 12.29 26.14 -19.33
C ILE A 183 13.72 25.57 -19.31
N LEU A 184 14.71 26.43 -19.14
CA LEU A 184 16.13 26.08 -19.02
C LEU A 184 16.55 26.04 -17.54
N GLY A 185 17.24 24.97 -17.14
CA GLY A 185 17.80 24.81 -15.81
C GLY A 185 19.31 25.09 -15.77
N GLY A 186 19.77 25.69 -14.67
CA GLY A 186 21.17 26.05 -14.47
C GLY A 186 21.70 26.98 -15.57
N VAL A 187 20.99 28.09 -15.78
CA VAL A 187 21.33 29.10 -16.79
C VAL A 187 22.54 29.91 -16.30
N GLU A 188 23.60 29.94 -17.09
CA GLU A 188 24.77 30.79 -16.86
C GLU A 188 24.58 32.14 -17.55
N ARG A 189 24.60 33.23 -16.79
CA ARG A 189 24.47 34.59 -17.30
C ARG A 189 25.82 35.31 -17.27
N GLY A 190 26.10 36.07 -18.33
CA GLY A 190 27.24 36.98 -18.38
C GLY A 190 27.00 38.27 -17.59
N GLU A 191 28.02 39.13 -17.51
CA GLU A 191 27.96 40.42 -16.78
C GLU A 191 26.85 41.36 -17.30
N ASN A 192 26.46 41.22 -18.56
CA ASN A 192 25.43 42.01 -19.22
C ASN A 192 24.01 41.42 -19.09
N GLY A 193 23.84 40.33 -18.35
CA GLY A 193 22.56 39.62 -18.19
C GLY A 193 22.19 38.67 -19.34
N THR A 194 23.04 38.57 -20.37
CA THR A 194 22.87 37.64 -21.50
C THR A 194 23.14 36.20 -21.09
N VAL A 195 22.36 35.27 -21.63
CA VAL A 195 22.53 33.83 -21.46
C VAL A 195 23.77 33.36 -22.24
N LEU A 196 24.70 32.72 -21.54
CA LEU A 196 25.92 32.12 -22.08
C LEU A 196 25.79 30.60 -22.24
N GLY A 197 24.97 29.97 -21.41
CA GLY A 197 24.76 28.53 -21.43
C GLY A 197 23.63 28.08 -20.52
N ALA A 198 23.26 26.81 -20.65
CA ALA A 198 22.31 26.16 -19.76
C ALA A 198 22.69 24.69 -19.55
N SER A 199 22.49 24.20 -18.34
CA SER A 199 22.81 22.81 -17.95
C SER A 199 21.71 21.80 -18.29
N SER A 200 20.45 22.23 -18.34
CA SER A 200 19.31 21.35 -18.60
C SER A 200 18.16 22.06 -19.31
N LEU A 201 17.33 21.28 -19.99
CA LEU A 201 16.13 21.75 -20.68
C LEU A 201 14.93 20.88 -20.28
N MET A 202 13.82 21.52 -19.96
CA MET A 202 12.55 20.87 -19.66
C MET A 202 11.60 20.95 -20.86
N LEU A 203 11.21 19.80 -21.41
CA LEU A 203 10.18 19.68 -22.43
C LEU A 203 8.89 19.15 -21.81
N SER A 204 7.74 19.71 -22.18
CA SER A 204 6.43 19.36 -21.65
C SER A 204 5.51 18.85 -22.77
N TYR A 205 5.10 17.59 -22.68
CA TYR A 205 4.16 17.00 -23.61
C TYR A 205 2.81 16.80 -22.91
N PRO A 206 1.80 17.64 -23.18
CA PRO A 206 0.50 17.51 -22.53
C PRO A 206 -0.23 16.27 -23.05
N LEU A 207 -0.42 15.28 -22.18
CA LEU A 207 -1.16 14.06 -22.46
C LEU A 207 -2.55 14.10 -21.81
N LEU A 208 -3.51 13.46 -22.47
CA LEU A 208 -4.84 13.21 -21.94
C LEU A 208 -4.86 11.85 -21.25
N LYS A 209 -5.09 11.88 -19.94
CA LYS A 209 -5.21 10.66 -19.18
C LYS A 209 -6.40 9.84 -19.64
N SER A 210 -6.14 8.59 -20.01
CA SER A 210 -7.17 7.63 -20.40
C SER A 210 -7.37 6.57 -19.32
N THR A 211 -8.61 6.12 -19.18
CA THR A 211 -8.94 4.95 -18.34
C THR A 211 -8.60 3.62 -19.04
N SER A 212 -8.17 3.69 -20.31
CA SER A 212 -7.74 2.52 -21.06
C SER A 212 -6.47 1.89 -20.46
N PRO A 213 -6.40 0.55 -20.34
CA PRO A 213 -5.18 -0.13 -19.88
C PRO A 213 -3.99 0.05 -20.83
N LYS A 214 -4.21 0.58 -22.05
CA LYS A 214 -3.18 0.85 -23.05
C LYS A 214 -2.34 2.09 -22.74
N PHE A 215 -2.90 3.09 -22.05
CA PHE A 215 -2.22 4.36 -21.81
C PHE A 215 -0.95 4.20 -20.93
N PRO A 216 -0.98 3.45 -19.81
CA PRO A 216 0.25 3.18 -19.05
C PRO A 216 1.30 2.39 -19.82
N LEU A 217 0.90 1.56 -20.80
CA LEU A 217 1.83 0.83 -21.66
C LEU A 217 2.57 1.79 -22.58
N TYR A 218 1.85 2.70 -23.24
CA TYR A 218 2.45 3.76 -24.05
C TYR A 218 3.47 4.59 -23.25
N GLU A 219 3.11 5.06 -22.04
CA GLU A 219 4.04 5.84 -21.20
C GLU A 219 5.28 5.01 -20.81
N SER A 220 5.12 3.70 -20.57
CA SER A 220 6.25 2.82 -20.26
C SER A 220 7.20 2.63 -21.45
N VAL A 221 6.64 2.53 -22.67
CA VAL A 221 7.42 2.43 -23.90
C VAL A 221 8.14 3.74 -24.19
N LEU A 222 7.46 4.88 -24.06
CA LEU A 222 8.06 6.22 -24.15
C LEU A 222 9.30 6.34 -23.27
N VAL A 223 9.21 5.98 -21.99
CA VAL A 223 10.34 6.05 -21.06
C VAL A 223 11.47 5.09 -21.46
N SER A 224 11.14 3.87 -21.89
CA SER A 224 12.13 2.86 -22.28
C SER A 224 12.89 3.22 -23.57
N SER A 225 12.21 3.90 -24.49
CA SER A 225 12.77 4.36 -25.77
C SER A 225 13.75 5.52 -25.61
N LEU A 226 13.63 6.30 -24.54
CA LEU A 226 14.53 7.42 -24.19
C LEU A 226 15.84 6.96 -23.52
N SER A 227 16.22 5.69 -23.70
CA SER A 227 17.42 5.12 -23.08
C SER A 227 18.73 5.64 -23.71
N PRO A 228 19.84 5.64 -22.93
CA PRO A 228 21.14 6.15 -23.40
C PRO A 228 21.70 5.43 -24.64
N SER A 229 21.18 4.24 -24.98
CA SER A 229 21.57 3.51 -26.19
C SER A 229 21.15 4.21 -27.48
N ARG A 230 20.09 5.02 -27.44
CA ARG A 230 19.56 5.72 -28.62
C ARG A 230 20.14 7.14 -28.76
N PHE A 231 20.43 7.79 -27.64
CA PHE A 231 21.01 9.14 -27.58
C PHE A 231 22.26 9.15 -26.71
N PRO A 232 23.47 8.92 -27.27
CA PRO A 232 24.68 8.79 -26.46
C PRO A 232 25.23 10.13 -25.94
N LEU A 233 24.90 11.26 -26.58
CA LEU A 233 25.36 12.59 -26.13
C LEU A 233 24.40 13.26 -25.14
N LEU A 234 23.21 12.69 -24.95
CA LEU A 234 22.15 13.24 -24.10
C LEU A 234 21.74 12.23 -23.04
N THR A 235 21.39 12.76 -21.87
CA THR A 235 20.64 12.01 -20.85
C THR A 235 19.25 12.60 -20.79
N VAL A 236 18.24 11.77 -21.06
CA VAL A 236 16.83 12.18 -21.08
C VAL A 236 16.11 11.45 -19.97
N ASP A 237 15.69 12.20 -18.95
CA ASP A 237 14.88 11.68 -17.86
C ASP A 237 13.42 12.06 -18.08
N ALA A 238 12.52 11.09 -17.90
CA ALA A 238 11.09 11.27 -18.12
C ALA A 238 10.31 11.19 -16.80
N ILE A 239 9.46 12.18 -16.56
CA ILE A 239 8.52 12.24 -15.44
C ILE A 239 7.12 12.19 -16.04
N THR A 240 6.46 11.04 -15.90
CA THR A 240 5.09 10.79 -16.36
C THR A 240 4.21 10.34 -15.20
N GLU A 241 2.90 10.18 -15.40
CA GLU A 241 2.03 9.69 -14.32
C GLU A 241 2.36 8.21 -14.05
N SER A 242 2.54 7.42 -15.11
CA SER A 242 2.89 6.00 -14.96
C SER A 242 4.27 5.76 -14.35
N THR A 243 5.26 6.65 -14.52
CA THR A 243 6.56 6.45 -13.83
C THR A 243 6.42 6.52 -12.32
N LEU A 244 5.68 7.51 -11.81
CA LEU A 244 5.40 7.63 -10.38
C LEU A 244 4.63 6.43 -9.84
N ASP A 245 3.59 6.01 -10.56
CA ASP A 245 2.80 4.83 -10.19
C ASP A 245 3.65 3.54 -10.21
N ASN A 246 4.49 3.38 -11.22
CA ASN A 246 5.38 2.23 -11.35
C ASN A 246 6.43 2.20 -10.25
N ASP A 247 7.00 3.34 -9.87
CA ASP A 247 8.00 3.43 -8.80
C ASP A 247 7.40 3.05 -7.44
N ILE A 248 6.18 3.48 -7.14
CA ILE A 248 5.45 3.07 -5.93
C ILE A 248 5.21 1.55 -5.96
N VAL A 249 4.76 1.00 -7.08
CA VAL A 249 4.52 -0.44 -7.22
C VAL A 249 5.83 -1.23 -7.12
N ASN A 250 6.92 -0.71 -7.69
CA ASN A 250 8.24 -1.35 -7.63
C ASN A 250 8.80 -1.32 -6.20
N ALA A 251 8.65 -0.22 -5.46
CA ALA A 251 8.98 -0.17 -4.04
C ALA A 251 8.20 -1.24 -3.25
N ILE A 252 6.90 -1.38 -3.49
CA ILE A 252 6.09 -2.43 -2.85
C ILE A 252 6.58 -3.83 -3.24
N LYS A 253 6.91 -4.07 -4.51
CA LYS A 253 7.47 -5.36 -4.98
C LYS A 253 8.81 -5.67 -4.32
N MET A 254 9.66 -4.68 -4.11
CA MET A 254 10.94 -4.82 -3.41
C MET A 254 10.75 -5.19 -1.94
N ASP A 255 9.66 -4.74 -1.33
CA ASP A 255 9.31 -5.05 0.06
C ASP A 255 8.54 -6.38 0.24
N MET A 256 7.95 -6.94 -0.82
CA MET A 256 7.22 -8.22 -0.74
C MET A 256 8.04 -9.37 -0.16
N PRO A 257 9.33 -9.57 -0.51
CA PRO A 257 10.18 -10.57 0.16
C PRO A 257 10.30 -10.34 1.67
N LEU A 258 10.35 -9.08 2.13
CA LEU A 258 10.38 -8.76 3.57
C LEU A 258 9.05 -9.14 4.24
N LEU A 259 7.90 -8.95 3.59
CA LEU A 259 6.61 -9.42 4.10
C LEU A 259 6.60 -10.94 4.29
N PHE A 260 7.02 -11.70 3.28
CA PHE A 260 7.08 -13.16 3.40
C PHE A 260 8.10 -13.61 4.45
N ALA A 261 9.25 -12.93 4.57
CA ALA A 261 10.24 -13.20 5.60
C ALA A 261 9.70 -12.91 7.01
N ALA A 262 8.98 -11.80 7.20
CA ALA A 262 8.35 -11.45 8.46
C ALA A 262 7.25 -12.46 8.84
N LEU A 263 6.37 -12.83 7.91
CA LEU A 263 5.35 -13.86 8.13
C LEU A 263 5.98 -15.22 8.43
N ALA A 264 7.04 -15.60 7.71
CA ALA A 264 7.78 -16.83 7.96
C ALA A 264 8.44 -16.81 9.35
N MET A 265 9.04 -15.67 9.74
CA MET A 265 9.62 -15.48 11.07
C MET A 265 8.57 -15.66 12.16
N VAL A 266 7.37 -15.11 11.98
CA VAL A 266 6.23 -15.29 12.90
C VAL A 266 5.81 -16.76 12.97
N VAL A 267 5.68 -17.46 11.84
CA VAL A 267 5.34 -18.89 11.82
C VAL A 267 6.42 -19.74 12.49
N VAL A 268 7.71 -19.44 12.25
CA VAL A 268 8.84 -20.12 12.89
C VAL A 268 8.82 -19.87 14.39
N TRP A 269 8.63 -18.63 14.82
CA TRP A 269 8.55 -18.27 16.23
C TRP A 269 7.34 -18.92 16.92
N LEU A 270 6.18 -19.00 16.25
CA LEU A 270 5.01 -19.75 16.73
C LEU A 270 5.30 -21.25 16.82
N ALA A 271 5.93 -21.84 15.81
CA ALA A 271 6.30 -23.26 15.84
C ALA A 271 7.31 -23.57 16.97
N LEU A 272 8.24 -22.66 17.25
CA LEU A 272 9.18 -22.80 18.36
C LEU A 272 8.52 -22.63 19.73
N SER A 273 7.65 -21.62 19.89
CA SER A 273 6.96 -21.35 21.16
C SER A 273 5.91 -22.42 21.52
N LEU A 274 5.20 -22.94 20.51
CA LEU A 274 4.21 -24.00 20.66
C LEU A 274 4.84 -25.42 20.71
N GLY A 275 6.10 -25.55 20.29
CA GLY A 275 6.80 -26.82 20.09
C GLY A 275 6.63 -27.36 18.67
N TRP A 276 7.69 -28.00 18.14
CA TRP A 276 7.74 -28.49 16.75
C TRP A 276 6.63 -29.48 16.41
N ASP A 277 6.18 -30.27 17.38
CA ASP A 277 5.02 -31.14 17.24
C ASP A 277 3.70 -30.41 16.88
N ARG A 278 3.58 -29.11 17.14
CA ARG A 278 2.38 -28.29 16.88
C ARG A 278 2.50 -27.39 15.65
N LYS A 279 3.42 -27.68 14.74
CA LYS A 279 3.62 -26.91 13.49
C LYS A 279 2.35 -26.70 12.65
N HIS A 280 1.40 -27.64 12.70
CA HIS A 280 0.12 -27.50 11.99
C HIS A 280 -0.76 -26.39 12.58
N LEU A 281 -0.66 -26.15 13.89
CA LEU A 281 -1.34 -25.05 14.55
C LEU A 281 -0.67 -23.72 14.20
N ALA A 282 0.66 -23.67 14.14
CA ALA A 282 1.39 -22.48 13.67
C ALA A 282 1.02 -22.11 12.22
N LEU A 283 0.85 -23.09 11.33
CA LEU A 283 0.40 -22.85 9.95
C LEU A 283 -1.04 -22.30 9.89
N SER A 284 -1.89 -22.65 10.86
CA SER A 284 -3.26 -22.13 10.91
C SER A 284 -3.33 -20.62 11.14
N ALA A 285 -2.30 -20.03 11.79
CA ALA A 285 -2.17 -18.57 11.93
C ALA A 285 -1.97 -17.87 10.59
N LEU A 286 -1.16 -18.47 9.72
CA LEU A 286 -0.97 -17.95 8.37
C LEU A 286 -2.25 -18.07 7.54
N VAL A 287 -2.92 -19.22 7.61
CA VAL A 287 -4.15 -19.50 6.85
C VAL A 287 -5.28 -18.53 7.25
N THR A 288 -5.51 -18.33 8.54
CA THR A 288 -6.53 -17.39 9.05
C THR A 288 -6.23 -15.95 8.65
N THR A 289 -4.97 -15.52 8.75
CA THR A 289 -4.53 -14.18 8.34
C THR A 289 -4.81 -13.95 6.86
N ILE A 290 -4.35 -14.86 5.99
CA ILE A 290 -4.55 -14.76 4.54
C ILE A 290 -6.05 -14.76 4.21
N LEU A 291 -6.83 -15.66 4.82
CA LEU A 291 -8.28 -15.71 4.59
C LEU A 291 -8.99 -14.44 5.03
N SER A 292 -8.58 -13.82 6.14
CA SER A 292 -9.18 -12.56 6.61
C SER A 292 -8.96 -11.40 5.66
N LEU A 293 -7.75 -11.28 5.11
CA LEU A 293 -7.46 -10.26 4.10
C LEU A 293 -8.21 -10.52 2.80
N SER A 294 -8.22 -11.78 2.34
CA SER A 294 -8.93 -12.18 1.12
C SER A 294 -10.44 -11.92 1.22
N VAL A 295 -11.05 -12.19 2.38
CA VAL A 295 -12.47 -11.90 2.61
C VAL A 295 -12.74 -10.40 2.65
N ALA A 296 -11.87 -9.60 3.26
CA ALA A 296 -12.01 -8.14 3.26
C ALA A 296 -11.98 -7.56 1.85
N LEU A 297 -11.01 -7.98 1.01
CA LEU A 297 -10.95 -7.62 -0.40
C LEU A 297 -12.17 -8.14 -1.18
N GLY A 298 -12.64 -9.34 -0.84
CA GLY A 298 -13.88 -9.93 -1.38
C GLY A 298 -15.10 -9.04 -1.13
N ILE A 299 -15.31 -8.62 0.12
CA ILE A 299 -16.41 -7.73 0.49
C ILE A 299 -16.31 -6.39 -0.24
N GLN A 300 -15.10 -5.84 -0.37
CA GLN A 300 -14.88 -4.59 -1.10
C GLN A 300 -15.22 -4.69 -2.58
N GLY A 301 -14.85 -5.79 -3.22
CA GLY A 301 -15.22 -6.08 -4.61
C GLY A 301 -16.73 -6.20 -4.80
N ILE A 302 -17.44 -6.84 -3.86
CA ILE A 302 -18.91 -6.93 -3.90
C ILE A 302 -19.56 -5.55 -3.76
N MET A 303 -19.00 -4.69 -2.89
CA MET A 303 -19.51 -3.34 -2.65
C MET A 303 -19.09 -2.32 -3.71
N GLY A 304 -18.23 -2.68 -4.67
CA GLY A 304 -17.68 -1.77 -5.66
C GLY A 304 -16.81 -0.67 -5.05
N TRP A 305 -16.19 -0.94 -3.90
CA TRP A 305 -15.31 0.03 -3.24
C TRP A 305 -13.93 0.02 -3.90
N LYS A 306 -13.41 1.22 -4.18
CA LYS A 306 -12.06 1.41 -4.71
C LYS A 306 -11.02 1.03 -3.67
N ILE A 307 -9.91 0.48 -4.14
CA ILE A 307 -8.73 0.17 -3.31
C ILE A 307 -7.54 1.00 -3.76
N CYS A 308 -6.55 1.15 -2.89
CA CYS A 308 -5.29 1.82 -3.22
C CYS A 308 -4.10 0.96 -2.76
N SER A 309 -2.90 1.33 -3.19
CA SER A 309 -1.65 0.62 -2.86
C SER A 309 -1.39 0.51 -1.35
N LEU A 310 -1.95 1.38 -0.51
CA LEU A 310 -1.81 1.28 0.94
C LEU A 310 -2.50 0.04 1.54
N ASN A 311 -3.49 -0.54 0.85
CA ASN A 311 -4.21 -1.71 1.35
C ASN A 311 -3.29 -2.93 1.51
N PHE A 312 -2.16 -2.99 0.81
CA PHE A 312 -1.15 -4.02 1.02
C PHE A 312 -0.56 -3.98 2.43
N PHE A 313 -0.43 -2.81 3.04
CA PHE A 313 0.11 -2.67 4.39
C PHE A 313 -0.82 -3.23 5.48
N VAL A 314 -2.12 -3.35 5.21
CA VAL A 314 -3.10 -3.95 6.13
C VAL A 314 -2.72 -5.40 6.47
N SER A 315 -2.08 -6.12 5.53
CA SER A 315 -1.64 -7.49 5.74
C SER A 315 -0.68 -7.63 6.94
N PHE A 316 0.25 -6.69 7.12
CA PHE A 316 1.20 -6.72 8.24
C PHE A 316 0.49 -6.50 9.58
N VAL A 317 -0.45 -5.55 9.61
CA VAL A 317 -1.18 -5.20 10.84
C VAL A 317 -2.07 -6.36 11.28
N VAL A 318 -2.81 -6.95 10.34
CA VAL A 318 -3.72 -8.08 10.61
C VAL A 318 -2.94 -9.33 11.00
N ALA A 319 -1.77 -9.59 10.39
CA ALA A 319 -0.92 -10.70 10.78
C ALA A 319 -0.47 -10.59 12.24
N GLY A 320 -0.06 -9.41 12.69
CA GLY A 320 0.38 -9.18 14.08
C GLY A 320 -0.74 -9.44 15.08
N VAL A 321 -1.93 -8.89 14.83
CA VAL A 321 -3.09 -9.02 15.74
C VAL A 321 -3.67 -10.43 15.71
N GLY A 322 -3.79 -11.04 14.52
CA GLY A 322 -4.31 -12.39 14.38
C GLY A 322 -3.47 -13.42 15.13
N VAL A 323 -2.15 -13.24 15.13
CA VAL A 323 -1.20 -14.10 15.85
C VAL A 323 -1.28 -13.89 17.37
N ASP A 324 -1.44 -12.65 17.83
CA ASP A 324 -1.62 -12.33 19.26
C ASP A 324 -2.82 -13.08 19.86
N ASP A 325 -3.98 -13.00 19.19
CA ASP A 325 -5.22 -13.69 19.63
C ASP A 325 -5.01 -15.21 19.75
N MET A 326 -4.29 -15.83 18.83
CA MET A 326 -4.05 -17.27 18.83
C MET A 326 -3.16 -17.73 19.98
N ILE A 327 -2.13 -16.94 20.31
CA ILE A 327 -1.26 -17.23 21.45
C ILE A 327 -2.06 -17.15 22.74
N VAL A 328 -2.93 -16.14 22.89
CA VAL A 328 -3.81 -16.00 24.05
C VAL A 328 -4.74 -17.21 24.19
N ILE A 329 -5.32 -17.70 23.09
CA ILE A 329 -6.16 -18.91 23.10
C ILE A 329 -5.35 -20.16 23.47
N ASP A 330 -4.17 -20.38 22.87
CA ASP A 330 -3.32 -21.53 23.18
C ASP A 330 -2.85 -21.53 24.63
N ASP A 331 -2.33 -20.41 25.12
CA ASP A 331 -1.84 -20.28 26.50
C ASP A 331 -2.94 -20.56 27.51
N CYS A 332 -4.14 -20.02 27.28
CA CYS A 332 -5.30 -20.29 28.13
C CYS A 332 -5.70 -21.77 28.07
N TYR A 333 -5.73 -22.37 26.89
CA TYR A 333 -6.02 -23.80 26.72
C TYR A 333 -5.01 -24.70 27.44
N GLN A 334 -3.72 -24.40 27.32
CA GLN A 334 -2.65 -25.18 27.94
C GLN A 334 -2.67 -25.05 29.47
N GLY A 335 -2.93 -23.86 29.99
CA GLY A 335 -3.10 -23.63 31.43
C GLY A 335 -4.28 -24.43 32.02
N LEU A 336 -5.41 -24.47 31.30
CA LEU A 336 -6.58 -25.26 31.70
C LEU A 336 -6.31 -26.77 31.63
N LYS A 337 -5.65 -27.21 30.56
CA LYS A 337 -5.25 -28.62 30.40
C LYS A 337 -4.31 -29.10 31.51
N ALA A 338 -3.38 -28.24 31.96
CA ALA A 338 -2.50 -28.54 33.07
C ALA A 338 -3.24 -28.59 34.42
N SER A 339 -4.22 -27.71 34.61
CA SER A 339 -5.00 -27.61 35.85
C SER A 339 -6.11 -28.66 35.97
N SER A 340 -6.62 -29.17 34.84
CA SER A 340 -7.72 -30.13 34.79
C SER A 340 -7.45 -31.21 33.73
N PRO A 341 -6.50 -32.14 34.00
CA PRO A 341 -6.05 -33.13 33.03
C PRO A 341 -7.11 -34.19 32.67
N SER A 342 -8.17 -34.33 33.47
CA SER A 342 -9.29 -35.25 33.20
C SER A 342 -10.36 -34.68 32.27
N SER A 343 -10.34 -33.37 32.00
CA SER A 343 -11.34 -32.71 31.17
C SER A 343 -11.19 -33.10 29.69
N THR A 344 -12.31 -33.24 28.99
CA THR A 344 -12.28 -33.55 27.57
C THR A 344 -11.78 -32.34 26.76
N PRO A 345 -11.17 -32.53 25.57
CA PRO A 345 -10.78 -31.41 24.70
C PRO A 345 -11.95 -30.46 24.36
N THR A 346 -13.18 -30.97 24.39
CA THR A 346 -14.42 -30.22 24.16
C THR A 346 -14.76 -29.29 25.32
N GLU A 347 -14.61 -29.75 26.56
CA GLU A 347 -14.83 -28.92 27.76
C GLU A 347 -13.72 -27.89 27.91
N LEU A 348 -12.47 -28.30 27.65
CA LEU A 348 -11.31 -27.41 27.71
C LEU A 348 -11.47 -26.23 26.73
N ILE A 349 -11.86 -26.47 25.47
CA ILE A 349 -12.04 -25.36 24.52
C ILE A 349 -13.23 -24.46 24.89
N ALA A 350 -14.28 -25.01 25.49
CA ALA A 350 -15.43 -24.22 25.96
C ALA A 350 -15.03 -23.27 27.09
N GLU A 351 -14.25 -23.76 28.05
CA GLU A 351 -13.73 -22.94 29.13
C GLU A 351 -12.66 -21.94 28.64
N THR A 352 -11.80 -22.35 27.69
CA THR A 352 -10.84 -21.46 27.02
C THR A 352 -11.55 -20.29 26.35
N LEU A 353 -12.56 -20.55 25.52
CA LEU A 353 -13.27 -19.48 24.81
C LEU A 353 -14.06 -18.59 25.78
N SER A 354 -14.61 -19.14 26.86
CA SER A 354 -15.25 -18.33 27.89
C SER A 354 -14.26 -17.33 28.53
N LYS A 355 -13.04 -17.77 28.84
CA LYS A 355 -12.02 -16.93 29.50
C LYS A 355 -11.29 -15.99 28.53
N ALA A 356 -10.74 -16.53 27.44
CA ALA A 356 -9.93 -15.79 26.46
C ALA A 356 -10.79 -15.03 25.44
N GLY A 357 -11.94 -15.58 25.04
CA GLY A 357 -12.77 -15.01 23.98
C GLY A 357 -13.34 -13.63 24.31
N VAL A 358 -13.66 -13.36 25.58
CA VAL A 358 -14.11 -12.03 26.02
C VAL A 358 -12.98 -11.00 25.92
N SER A 359 -11.74 -11.38 26.27
CA SER A 359 -10.58 -10.50 26.14
C SER A 359 -10.29 -10.18 24.67
N ILE A 360 -10.31 -11.20 23.82
CA ILE A 360 -10.08 -11.09 22.37
C ILE A 360 -11.19 -10.27 21.69
N LEU A 361 -12.44 -10.45 22.11
CA LEU A 361 -13.54 -9.60 21.64
C LEU A 361 -13.30 -8.13 21.98
N LEU A 362 -12.82 -7.83 23.19
CA LEU A 362 -12.57 -6.46 23.60
C LEU A 362 -11.43 -5.83 22.78
N THR A 363 -10.30 -6.51 22.64
CA THR A 363 -9.16 -6.02 21.83
C THR A 363 -9.57 -5.83 20.37
N SER A 364 -10.21 -6.84 19.76
CA SER A 364 -10.70 -6.79 18.39
C SER A 364 -11.73 -5.68 18.18
N PHE A 365 -12.70 -5.55 19.09
CA PHE A 365 -13.73 -4.51 19.02
C PHE A 365 -13.12 -3.12 19.06
N THR A 366 -12.15 -2.88 19.96
CA THR A 366 -11.47 -1.57 20.01
C THR A 366 -10.70 -1.26 18.72
N SER A 367 -10.02 -2.25 18.13
CA SER A 367 -9.33 -2.08 16.84
C SER A 367 -10.29 -1.80 15.69
N ILE A 368 -11.40 -2.55 15.61
CA ILE A 368 -12.43 -2.35 14.57
C ILE A 368 -13.03 -0.94 14.70
N VAL A 369 -13.36 -0.48 15.92
CA VAL A 369 -13.86 0.88 16.16
C VAL A 369 -12.82 1.93 15.77
N ALA A 370 -11.54 1.75 16.10
CA ALA A 370 -10.48 2.68 15.72
C ALA A 370 -10.38 2.84 14.20
N PHE A 371 -10.37 1.73 13.44
CA PHE A 371 -10.36 1.78 11.98
C PHE A 371 -11.68 2.30 11.38
N MET A 372 -12.84 2.00 11.98
CA MET A 372 -14.10 2.60 11.55
C MET A 372 -14.10 4.12 11.72
N VAL A 373 -13.54 4.65 12.82
CA VAL A 373 -13.36 6.09 13.01
C VAL A 373 -12.42 6.67 11.93
N GLY A 374 -11.32 6.00 11.62
CA GLY A 374 -10.43 6.40 10.52
C GLY A 374 -11.11 6.40 9.13
N ALA A 375 -12.13 5.58 8.93
CA ALA A 375 -12.91 5.54 7.68
C ALA A 375 -13.85 6.75 7.49
N PHE A 376 -14.02 7.60 8.52
CA PHE A 376 -14.74 8.88 8.43
C PHE A 376 -13.84 10.07 8.09
N THR A 377 -12.55 9.84 7.84
CA THR A 377 -11.65 10.90 7.38
C THR A 377 -12.02 11.35 5.96
N ASP A 378 -11.62 12.57 5.60
CA ASP A 378 -11.94 13.14 4.27
C ASP A 378 -10.91 12.74 3.19
N ILE A 379 -9.78 12.15 3.58
CA ILE A 379 -8.67 11.74 2.69
C ILE A 379 -8.96 10.33 2.15
N PRO A 380 -9.25 10.17 0.84
CA PRO A 380 -9.69 8.89 0.27
C PRO A 380 -8.71 7.73 0.48
N ALA A 381 -7.40 7.96 0.39
CA ALA A 381 -6.39 6.93 0.64
C ALA A 381 -6.51 6.32 2.05
N VAL A 382 -6.70 7.17 3.07
CA VAL A 382 -6.88 6.75 4.47
C VAL A 382 -8.21 6.03 4.64
N VAL A 383 -9.29 6.53 4.01
CA VAL A 383 -10.59 5.87 4.03
C VAL A 383 -10.52 4.45 3.46
N TYR A 384 -9.87 4.26 2.32
CA TYR A 384 -9.73 2.94 1.68
C TYR A 384 -8.94 1.98 2.56
N PHE A 385 -7.83 2.45 3.13
CA PHE A 385 -7.02 1.70 4.08
C PHE A 385 -7.82 1.29 5.33
N CYS A 386 -8.49 2.24 5.98
CA CYS A 386 -9.24 2.02 7.19
C CYS A 386 -10.47 1.11 6.98
N ARG A 387 -11.17 1.22 5.85
CA ARG A 387 -12.25 0.28 5.48
C ARG A 387 -11.72 -1.13 5.32
N ASN A 388 -10.57 -1.29 4.66
CA ASN A 388 -9.94 -2.61 4.48
C ASN A 388 -9.50 -3.22 5.82
N ALA A 389 -8.87 -2.42 6.68
CA ALA A 389 -8.46 -2.83 8.00
C ALA A 389 -9.67 -3.23 8.87
N ALA A 390 -10.72 -2.41 8.95
CA ALA A 390 -11.91 -2.73 9.75
C ALA A 390 -12.57 -4.06 9.33
N LEU A 391 -12.70 -4.32 8.03
CA LEU A 391 -13.24 -5.57 7.50
C LEU A 391 -12.30 -6.76 7.80
N SER A 392 -10.99 -6.59 7.57
CA SER A 392 -10.00 -7.63 7.82
C SER A 392 -9.96 -8.02 9.30
N PHE A 393 -9.95 -7.05 10.21
CA PHE A 393 -9.99 -7.29 11.66
C PHE A 393 -11.28 -7.98 12.10
N THR A 394 -12.42 -7.57 11.53
CA THR A 394 -13.70 -8.21 11.82
C THR A 394 -13.68 -9.69 11.43
N TRP A 395 -13.18 -10.02 10.23
CA TRP A 395 -13.09 -11.41 9.80
C TRP A 395 -11.99 -12.19 10.52
N CYS A 396 -10.87 -11.55 10.84
CA CYS A 396 -9.79 -12.13 11.64
C CYS A 396 -10.31 -12.58 13.01
N PHE A 397 -11.04 -11.72 13.72
CA PHE A 397 -11.72 -12.07 14.97
C PHE A 397 -12.63 -13.29 14.80
N VAL A 398 -13.50 -13.29 13.77
CA VAL A 398 -14.42 -14.41 13.50
C VAL A 398 -13.65 -15.71 13.29
N LEU A 399 -12.55 -15.70 12.53
CA LEU A 399 -11.73 -16.88 12.29
C LEU A 399 -10.95 -17.31 13.54
N ASN A 400 -10.49 -16.38 14.36
CA ASN A 400 -9.77 -16.67 15.61
C ASN A 400 -10.67 -17.30 16.66
N VAL A 401 -11.97 -16.98 16.69
CA VAL A 401 -12.92 -17.63 17.64
C VAL A 401 -13.64 -18.85 17.07
N THR A 402 -13.59 -19.08 15.75
CA THR A 402 -14.24 -20.24 15.11
C THR A 402 -13.26 -21.26 14.55
N LEU A 403 -12.42 -20.86 13.58
CA LEU A 403 -11.53 -21.74 12.84
C LEU A 403 -10.36 -22.21 13.71
N PHE A 404 -9.68 -21.29 14.42
CA PHE A 404 -8.51 -21.65 15.22
C PHE A 404 -8.84 -22.65 16.36
N PRO A 405 -9.86 -22.41 17.22
CA PRO A 405 -10.35 -23.38 18.21
C PRO A 405 -10.73 -24.73 17.60
N SER A 406 -11.34 -24.74 16.41
CA SER A 406 -11.69 -25.98 15.71
C SER A 406 -10.45 -26.79 15.35
N LEU A 407 -9.42 -26.12 14.83
CA LEU A 407 -8.15 -26.75 14.47
C LEU A 407 -7.36 -27.22 15.70
N LEU A 408 -7.39 -26.45 16.80
CA LEU A 408 -6.79 -26.82 18.08
C LEU A 408 -7.38 -28.12 18.63
N VAL A 409 -8.72 -28.26 18.62
CA VAL A 409 -9.39 -29.50 19.07
C VAL A 409 -9.07 -30.68 18.15
N ILE A 410 -8.96 -30.46 16.84
CA ILE A 410 -8.58 -31.51 15.88
C ILE A 410 -7.15 -31.98 16.15
N ASP A 411 -6.22 -31.06 16.37
CA ASP A 411 -4.83 -31.38 16.68
C ASP A 411 -4.72 -32.13 18.01
N GLU A 412 -5.42 -31.68 19.06
CA GLU A 412 -5.40 -32.38 20.35
C GLU A 412 -5.96 -33.81 20.25
N ARG A 413 -7.07 -34.01 19.52
CA ARG A 413 -7.64 -35.35 19.26
C ARG A 413 -6.73 -36.24 18.42
N ARG A 414 -5.90 -35.65 17.54
CA ARG A 414 -4.88 -36.39 16.79
C ARG A 414 -3.78 -36.85 17.74
N ARG A 415 -3.28 -35.95 18.59
CA ARG A 415 -2.20 -36.24 19.56
C ARG A 415 -2.61 -37.29 20.58
N SER A 416 -3.84 -37.22 21.09
CA SER A 416 -4.35 -38.21 22.04
C SER A 416 -4.44 -39.62 21.44
N ARG A 417 -4.52 -39.74 20.10
CA ARG A 417 -4.51 -41.03 19.38
C ARG A 417 -3.11 -41.49 18.96
N GLY A 418 -2.17 -40.56 18.79
CA GLY A 418 -0.83 -40.82 18.24
C GLY A 418 0.21 -41.29 19.26
N GLY A 419 -0.06 -41.25 20.57
CA GLY A 419 0.89 -41.70 21.59
C GLY A 419 2.21 -40.91 21.66
N GLU A 420 2.31 -39.75 21.01
CA GLU A 420 3.50 -38.91 21.01
C GLU A 420 3.57 -38.08 22.31
N GLY A 421 4.31 -38.61 23.28
CA GLY A 421 4.61 -37.94 24.53
C GLY A 421 6.08 -38.07 24.91
N GLY A 422 6.78 -36.95 24.98
CA GLY A 422 7.80 -36.79 26.04
C GLY A 422 9.02 -35.93 25.72
N GLY A 423 9.58 -35.98 24.51
CA GLY A 423 10.95 -35.51 24.26
C GLY A 423 11.16 -34.00 24.16
N GLU A 424 10.31 -33.29 23.39
CA GLU A 424 10.56 -31.89 23.03
C GLU A 424 10.01 -30.84 24.03
N LYS A 425 9.28 -31.27 25.06
CA LYS A 425 8.68 -30.37 26.05
C LYS A 425 9.72 -29.50 26.76
N ALA A 426 10.94 -29.98 26.96
CA ALA A 426 11.96 -29.29 27.76
C ALA A 426 12.48 -27.98 27.12
N TRP A 427 12.67 -27.93 25.80
CA TRP A 427 13.22 -26.75 25.12
C TRP A 427 12.18 -25.62 24.99
N GLY A 428 10.94 -25.96 24.61
CA GLY A 428 9.84 -25.00 24.53
C GLY A 428 9.44 -24.43 25.89
N LEU A 429 9.47 -25.25 26.96
CA LEU A 429 9.29 -24.76 28.33
C LEU A 429 10.41 -23.81 28.75
N GLY A 430 11.68 -24.12 28.45
CA GLY A 430 12.80 -23.24 28.80
C GLY A 430 12.75 -21.87 28.10
N LEU A 431 12.31 -21.83 26.83
CA LEU A 431 12.11 -20.57 26.11
C LEU A 431 10.92 -19.77 26.69
N ARG A 432 9.82 -20.46 27.03
CA ARG A 432 8.65 -19.85 27.68
C ARG A 432 8.97 -19.33 29.09
N GLU A 433 9.78 -20.03 29.87
CA GLU A 433 10.26 -19.57 31.18
C GLU A 433 11.19 -18.35 31.04
N ALA A 434 12.12 -18.36 30.08
CA ALA A 434 12.96 -17.20 29.81
C ALA A 434 12.13 -15.99 29.37
N ALA A 435 11.14 -16.20 28.50
CA ALA A 435 10.21 -15.18 28.05
C ALA A 435 9.30 -14.67 29.18
N SER A 436 8.80 -15.54 30.06
CA SER A 436 7.95 -15.16 31.20
C SER A 436 8.74 -14.35 32.23
N VAL A 437 9.99 -14.72 32.51
CA VAL A 437 10.89 -13.94 33.38
C VAL A 437 11.18 -12.56 32.76
N ALA A 438 11.42 -12.50 31.44
CA ALA A 438 11.59 -11.23 30.75
C ALA A 438 10.30 -10.38 30.76
N LEU A 439 9.14 -11.00 30.57
CA LEU A 439 7.82 -10.36 30.63
C LEU A 439 7.45 -9.89 32.03
N GLU A 440 7.78 -10.63 33.09
CA GLU A 440 7.61 -10.18 34.48
C GLU A 440 8.51 -8.96 34.76
N LYS A 441 9.76 -8.99 34.28
CA LYS A 441 10.67 -7.87 34.41
C LYS A 441 10.15 -6.64 33.65
N TYR A 442 9.63 -6.85 32.44
CA TYR A 442 9.03 -5.81 31.61
C TYR A 442 7.71 -5.26 32.19
N SER A 443 6.83 -6.14 32.66
CA SER A 443 5.57 -5.80 33.35
C SER A 443 5.82 -5.04 34.65
N SER A 444 6.81 -5.46 35.44
CA SER A 444 7.23 -4.74 36.65
C SER A 444 7.83 -3.36 36.33
N LEU A 445 8.45 -3.19 35.15
CA LEU A 445 8.90 -1.90 34.66
C LEU A 445 7.73 -1.00 34.24
N LEU A 446 6.79 -1.54 33.46
CA LEU A 446 5.58 -0.86 32.96
C LEU A 446 4.60 -0.46 34.08
N SER A 447 4.50 -1.27 35.12
CA SER A 447 3.61 -1.01 36.26
C SER A 447 4.14 0.07 37.20
N ARG A 448 5.43 0.43 37.11
CA ARG A 448 6.00 1.53 37.91
C ARG A 448 5.32 2.86 37.57
N PRO A 449 4.89 3.63 38.59
CA PRO A 449 4.23 4.92 38.37
C PRO A 449 5.13 5.93 37.65
N THR A 450 6.45 5.84 37.84
CA THR A 450 7.44 6.68 37.13
C THR A 450 7.48 6.41 35.63
N PHE A 451 7.37 5.15 35.23
CA PHE A 451 7.36 4.77 33.81
C PHE A 451 6.05 5.20 33.14
N LYS A 452 4.91 5.03 33.82
CA LYS A 452 3.61 5.53 33.33
C LYS A 452 3.62 7.05 33.17
N ALA A 453 4.19 7.79 34.11
CA ALA A 453 4.34 9.24 34.02
C ALA A 453 5.25 9.66 32.86
N LEU A 454 6.37 8.96 32.66
CA LEU A 454 7.28 9.19 31.54
C LEU A 454 6.56 9.00 30.19
N VAL A 455 5.86 7.87 30.01
CA VAL A 455 5.12 7.57 28.77
C VAL A 455 4.04 8.62 28.54
N PHE A 456 3.32 9.05 29.59
CA PHE A 456 2.29 10.08 29.48
C PHE A 456 2.89 11.44 29.09
N VAL A 457 4.05 11.82 29.63
CA VAL A 457 4.75 13.06 29.27
C VAL A 457 5.26 13.01 27.84
N VAL A 458 5.87 11.90 27.42
CA VAL A 458 6.40 11.72 26.06
C VAL A 458 5.28 11.71 25.03
N THR A 459 4.16 11.07 25.32
CA THR A 459 2.99 11.06 24.42
C THR A 459 2.32 12.44 24.36
N LEU A 460 2.22 13.17 25.47
CA LEU A 460 1.73 14.55 25.47
C LEU A 460 2.68 15.51 24.74
N SER A 461 4.00 15.37 24.88
CA SER A 461 4.96 16.19 24.15
C SER A 461 4.94 15.91 22.65
N ALA A 462 4.83 14.64 22.25
CA ALA A 462 4.68 14.28 20.85
C ALA A 462 3.35 14.79 20.26
N ALA A 463 2.25 14.68 21.02
CA ALA A 463 0.96 15.21 20.61
C ALA A 463 0.95 16.76 20.54
N TRP A 464 1.72 17.43 21.42
CA TRP A 464 1.87 18.88 21.40
C TRP A 464 2.69 19.34 20.19
N VAL A 465 3.81 18.68 19.89
CA VAL A 465 4.64 18.95 18.69
C VAL A 465 3.84 18.75 17.40
N CYS A 466 3.09 17.64 17.27
CA CYS A 466 2.24 17.42 16.09
C CYS A 466 1.10 18.44 15.96
N ARG A 467 0.67 19.08 17.05
CA ARG A 467 -0.35 20.14 17.00
C ARG A 467 0.24 21.48 16.54
N GLU A 468 1.50 21.74 16.88
CA GLU A 468 2.20 22.97 16.52
C GLU A 468 2.61 22.99 15.04
N GLU A 469 2.88 21.82 14.43
CA GLU A 469 3.13 21.70 12.99
C GLU A 469 1.85 21.71 12.13
N ALA A 470 0.68 21.55 12.75
CA ALA A 470 -0.63 21.51 12.07
C ALA A 470 -1.40 22.86 12.10
N MET A 471 -0.87 23.87 12.79
CA MET A 471 -1.35 25.26 12.75
C MET A 471 -0.36 26.13 11.97
#